data_AF-A0A842WLE6-F1
#
_entry.id   AF-A0A842WLE6-F1
#
_cell.length_a   1.000
_cell.length_b   1.000
_cell.length_c   1.000
_cell.angle_alpha   90.00
_cell.angle_beta   90.00
_cell.angle_gamma   90.00
#
_symmetry.space_group_name_H-M   'P 1'
#
loop_
_entity.id
_entity.type
_entity.pdbx_description
1 polymer ?
#
loop_
_entity_poly.entity_id
_entity_poly.type
_entity_poly.pdbx_seq_one_letter_code
_entity_poly.pdbx_strand_id
1 'polypeptide(L)'
;IYMDWEGVGELWNKGFSIGSHTVNHRSLGALRETELQDELAGSYETIRSELGADKIGLSYPYGTLRDFNSKVASRAKETGYSYALTAVNGLNGIHSDPFTLRRTTLTRGDGPRTFKMIMNGALDPWLLVDKYGYGIQRQYETGLGR
;
A
#
# COMPACT_ATOMS: atom_id res chain seq x y z
N ILE A 1 -1.36 -7.61 17.46
CA ILE A 1 -0.09 -8.35 17.55
C ILE A 1 0.72 -7.96 16.31
N TYR A 2 1.98 -7.58 16.49
CA TYR A 2 2.92 -7.29 15.40
C TYR A 2 4.01 -8.35 15.39
N MET A 3 4.63 -8.57 14.23
CA MET A 3 5.81 -9.41 14.11
C MET A 3 7.04 -8.63 14.60
N ASP A 4 7.91 -9.26 15.37
CA ASP A 4 9.20 -8.69 15.75
C ASP A 4 10.26 -8.92 14.67
N TRP A 5 11.44 -8.33 14.85
CA TRP A 5 12.52 -8.43 13.86
C TRP A 5 13.10 -9.82 13.73
N GLU A 6 13.02 -10.66 14.77
CA GLU A 6 13.40 -12.07 14.68
C GLU A 6 12.49 -12.80 13.69
N GLY A 7 11.17 -12.68 13.84
CA GLY A 7 10.20 -13.28 12.92
C GLY A 7 10.30 -12.70 11.50
N VAL A 8 10.55 -11.41 11.35
CA VAL A 8 10.78 -10.78 10.03
C VAL A 8 12.04 -11.35 9.38
N GLY A 9 13.13 -11.49 10.14
CA GLY A 9 14.38 -12.09 9.68
C GLY A 9 14.22 -13.55 9.24
N GLU A 10 13.40 -14.34 9.95
CA GLU A 10 13.08 -15.70 9.52
C GLU A 10 12.38 -15.75 8.16
N LEU A 11 11.40 -14.87 7.93
CA LEU A 11 10.70 -14.81 6.64
C LEU A 11 11.63 -14.34 5.52
N TRP A 12 12.46 -13.33 5.80
CA TRP A 12 13.47 -12.84 4.88
C TRP A 12 14.42 -13.96 4.44
N ASN A 13 14.95 -14.73 5.40
CA ASN A 13 15.85 -15.86 5.12
C ASN A 13 15.16 -17.02 4.36
N LYS A 14 13.82 -17.10 4.41
CA LYS A 14 13.01 -18.03 3.62
C LYS A 14 12.69 -17.50 2.20
N GLY A 15 13.19 -16.34 1.83
CA GLY A 15 13.04 -15.75 0.50
C GLY A 15 11.77 -14.90 0.31
N PHE A 16 11.07 -14.55 1.39
CA PHE A 16 9.95 -13.60 1.32
C PHE A 16 10.48 -12.18 1.13
N SER A 17 9.79 -11.38 0.33
CA SER A 17 10.07 -9.94 0.23
C SER A 17 9.42 -9.19 1.39
N ILE A 18 10.18 -8.32 2.05
CA ILE A 18 9.70 -7.42 3.11
C ILE A 18 9.69 -5.99 2.57
N GLY A 19 8.53 -5.33 2.64
CA GLY A 19 8.32 -3.96 2.19
C GLY A 19 7.94 -3.03 3.33
N SER A 20 7.97 -1.73 3.06
CA SER A 20 7.57 -0.70 4.03
C SER A 20 6.06 -0.47 4.06
N HIS A 21 5.56 -0.14 5.25
CA HIS A 21 4.21 0.37 5.47
C HIS A 21 4.20 1.65 6.32
N THR A 22 5.27 2.45 6.19
CA THR A 22 5.57 3.65 6.99
C THR A 22 5.83 3.35 8.47
N VAL A 23 6.17 4.38 9.26
CA VAL A 23 6.51 4.22 10.68
C VAL A 23 5.26 4.09 11.54
N ASN A 24 4.29 4.99 11.38
CA ASN A 24 3.13 5.09 12.26
C ASN A 24 1.79 4.87 11.56
N HIS A 25 1.79 4.34 10.33
CA HIS A 25 0.56 4.03 9.58
C HIS A 25 -0.41 5.23 9.46
N ARG A 26 0.15 6.39 9.10
CA ARG A 26 -0.61 7.64 8.91
C ARG A 26 -1.03 7.81 7.45
N SER A 27 -2.18 8.44 7.22
CA SER A 27 -2.59 8.86 5.87
C SER A 27 -1.61 9.92 5.35
N LEU A 28 -0.78 9.55 4.37
CA LEU A 28 0.35 10.39 3.92
C LEU A 28 -0.09 11.62 3.14
N GLY A 29 -1.22 11.55 2.44
CA GLY A 29 -1.74 12.64 1.61
C GLY A 29 -2.06 13.92 2.37
N ALA A 30 -2.25 13.85 3.69
CA ALA A 30 -2.56 14.97 4.56
C ALA A 30 -1.36 15.46 5.41
N LEU A 31 -0.19 14.81 5.30
CA LEU A 31 0.96 15.16 6.13
C LEU A 31 1.70 16.40 5.63
N ARG A 32 2.29 17.13 6.57
CA ARG A 32 3.28 18.16 6.26
C ARG A 32 4.56 17.51 5.77
N GLU A 33 5.39 18.32 5.12
CA GLU A 33 6.63 17.87 4.48
C GLU A 33 7.56 17.06 5.40
N THR A 34 7.84 17.61 6.58
CA THR A 34 8.76 16.99 7.53
C THR A 34 8.20 15.66 8.04
N GLU A 35 6.91 15.64 8.37
CA GLU A 35 6.24 14.42 8.85
C GLU A 35 6.19 13.32 7.78
N LEU A 36 5.95 13.71 6.52
CA LEU A 36 5.98 12.78 5.39
C LEU A 36 7.38 12.18 5.21
N GLN A 37 8.42 13.02 5.29
CA GLN A 37 9.81 12.55 5.19
C GLN A 37 10.15 11.59 6.33
N ASP A 38 9.78 11.92 7.57
CA ASP A 38 10.06 11.08 8.74
C ASP A 38 9.38 9.70 8.62
N GLU A 39 8.11 9.67 8.17
CA GLU A 39 7.36 8.42 7.93
C GLU A 39 8.01 7.54 6.84
N LEU A 40 8.46 8.15 5.75
CA LEU A 40 9.01 7.44 4.60
C LEU A 40 10.45 6.99 4.84
N ALA A 41 11.32 7.90 5.27
CA ALA A 41 12.74 7.64 5.48
C ALA A 41 12.98 6.73 6.69
N GLY A 42 12.30 6.99 7.82
CA GLY A 42 12.50 6.18 9.03
C GLY A 42 12.17 4.69 8.79
N SER A 43 11.06 4.42 8.10
CA SER A 43 10.68 3.03 7.75
C SER A 43 11.60 2.40 6.70
N TYR A 44 12.04 3.18 5.70
CA TYR A 44 12.99 2.73 4.69
C TYR A 44 14.34 2.34 5.30
N GLU A 45 14.91 3.24 6.13
CA GLU A 45 16.20 3.05 6.77
C GLU A 45 16.18 1.86 7.73
N THR A 46 15.11 1.70 8.51
CA THR A 46 14.96 0.57 9.43
C THR A 46 14.96 -0.76 8.69
N ILE A 47 14.18 -0.91 7.61
CA ILE A 47 14.16 -2.16 6.83
C ILE A 47 15.53 -2.42 6.20
N ARG A 48 16.16 -1.37 5.66
CA ARG A 48 17.49 -1.48 5.05
C ARG A 48 18.56 -1.88 6.07
N SER A 49 18.52 -1.34 7.29
CA SER A 49 19.51 -1.67 8.33
C SER A 49 19.32 -3.07 8.88
N GLU A 50 18.08 -3.51 9.11
CA GLU A 50 17.77 -4.81 9.70
C GLU A 50 17.98 -5.96 8.71
N LEU A 51 17.66 -5.76 7.43
CA LEU A 51 17.62 -6.84 6.43
C LEU A 51 18.69 -6.73 5.34
N GLY A 52 19.40 -5.59 5.24
CA GLY A 52 20.32 -5.33 4.14
C GLY A 52 19.63 -5.25 2.77
N ALA A 53 18.32 -4.99 2.74
CA ALA A 53 17.53 -4.99 1.52
C ALA A 53 17.93 -3.84 0.57
N ASP A 54 18.16 -4.15 -0.70
CA ASP A 54 18.50 -3.20 -1.77
C ASP A 54 17.28 -2.69 -2.54
N LYS A 55 16.20 -3.49 -2.57
CA LYS A 55 14.94 -3.18 -3.23
C LYS A 55 13.79 -3.26 -2.24
N ILE A 56 13.34 -2.09 -1.79
CA ILE A 56 12.23 -1.96 -0.84
C ILE A 56 11.03 -1.36 -1.59
N GLY A 57 9.90 -2.06 -1.55
CA GLY A 57 8.61 -1.54 -1.99
C GLY A 57 7.87 -0.84 -0.86
N LEU A 58 6.99 0.10 -1.19
CA LEU A 58 6.11 0.77 -0.25
C LEU A 58 4.66 0.30 -0.43
N SER A 59 3.93 0.11 0.65
CA SER A 59 2.47 0.03 0.67
C SER A 59 1.95 1.29 1.34
N TYR A 60 1.13 2.10 0.66
CA TYR A 60 0.56 3.29 1.28
C TYR A 60 -0.45 2.91 2.38
N PRO A 61 -0.37 3.50 3.60
CA PRO A 61 -1.38 3.31 4.64
C PRO A 61 -2.76 3.68 4.13
N TYR A 62 -3.75 2.80 4.35
CA TYR A 62 -5.11 2.84 3.79
C TYR A 62 -5.19 2.77 2.24
N GLY A 63 -4.30 3.45 1.52
CA GLY A 63 -4.06 3.28 0.09
C GLY A 63 -5.14 3.84 -0.83
N THR A 64 -6.10 4.61 -0.30
CA THR A 64 -7.16 5.25 -1.12
C THR A 64 -6.66 6.55 -1.74
N LEU A 65 -7.46 7.17 -2.62
CA LEU A 65 -7.07 8.40 -3.32
C LEU A 65 -6.85 9.63 -2.42
N ARG A 66 -7.28 9.60 -1.14
CA ARG A 66 -6.92 10.66 -0.16
C ARG A 66 -5.57 10.43 0.52
N ASP A 67 -5.10 9.19 0.54
CA ASP A 67 -3.98 8.77 1.38
C ASP A 67 -2.63 8.95 0.69
N PHE A 68 -2.64 9.20 -0.62
CA PHE A 68 -1.46 9.55 -1.39
C PHE A 68 -1.84 10.60 -2.45
N ASN A 69 -0.83 11.30 -2.95
CA ASN A 69 -0.95 12.24 -4.06
C ASN A 69 0.40 12.28 -4.81
N SER A 70 0.50 13.09 -5.86
CA SER A 70 1.73 13.21 -6.66
C SER A 70 2.94 13.60 -5.83
N LYS A 71 2.77 14.48 -4.83
CA LYS A 71 3.83 14.86 -3.90
C LYS A 71 4.31 13.67 -3.08
N VAL A 72 3.39 12.87 -2.51
CA VAL A 72 3.74 11.66 -1.76
C VAL A 72 4.49 10.65 -2.64
N ALA A 73 4.03 10.44 -3.88
CA ALA A 73 4.70 9.54 -4.82
C ALA A 73 6.12 10.02 -5.17
N SER A 74 6.30 11.32 -5.43
CA SER A 74 7.62 11.91 -5.65
C SER A 74 8.55 11.73 -4.46
N ARG A 75 8.06 11.97 -3.23
CA ARG A 75 8.87 11.76 -2.01
C ARG A 75 9.24 10.31 -1.80
N ALA A 76 8.33 9.37 -2.01
CA ALA A 76 8.65 7.95 -1.93
C ALA A 76 9.77 7.57 -2.92
N LYS A 77 9.73 8.11 -4.14
CA LYS A 77 10.80 7.90 -5.13
C LYS A 77 12.13 8.50 -4.68
N GLU A 78 12.12 9.72 -4.13
CA GLU A 78 13.31 10.40 -3.64
C GLU A 78 13.92 9.74 -2.40
N THR A 79 13.10 9.15 -1.52
CA THR A 79 13.58 8.33 -0.38
C THR A 79 14.35 7.09 -0.86
N GLY A 80 14.10 6.61 -2.08
CA GLY A 80 14.79 5.44 -2.65
C GLY A 80 13.95 4.16 -2.68
N TYR A 81 12.63 4.25 -2.47
CA TYR A 81 11.73 3.11 -2.71
C TYR A 81 11.77 2.70 -4.19
N SER A 82 11.64 1.40 -4.47
CA SER A 82 11.64 0.87 -5.84
C SER A 82 10.30 0.95 -6.55
N TYR A 83 9.21 0.87 -5.78
CA TYR A 83 7.82 0.98 -6.25
C TYR A 83 6.90 1.25 -5.04
N ALA A 84 5.66 1.66 -5.30
CA ALA A 84 4.66 1.86 -4.27
C ALA A 84 3.28 1.36 -4.69
N LEU A 85 2.58 0.73 -3.75
CA LEU A 85 1.30 0.05 -3.93
C LEU A 85 0.18 0.82 -3.21
N THR A 86 -0.90 1.07 -3.93
CA THR A 86 -2.16 1.65 -3.45
C THR A 86 -3.14 0.53 -3.05
N ALA A 87 -4.33 0.90 -2.61
CA ALA A 87 -5.50 0.03 -2.47
C ALA A 87 -6.59 0.36 -3.51
N VAL A 88 -6.22 1.11 -4.56
CA VAL A 88 -7.12 1.48 -5.66
C VAL A 88 -7.24 0.29 -6.60
N ASN A 89 -8.47 -0.07 -6.96
CA ASN A 89 -8.74 -1.21 -7.84
C ASN A 89 -8.28 -0.96 -9.28
N GLY A 90 -7.97 -2.04 -10.00
CA GLY A 90 -7.65 -2.01 -11.43
C GLY A 90 -6.35 -2.72 -11.80
N LEU A 91 -6.19 -2.99 -13.10
CA LEU A 91 -4.96 -3.57 -13.66
C LEU A 91 -3.82 -2.57 -13.68
N ASN A 92 -2.61 -3.11 -13.55
CA ASN A 92 -1.37 -2.43 -13.88
C ASN A 92 -0.88 -2.94 -15.23
N GLY A 93 -0.54 -2.03 -16.13
CA GLY A 93 0.06 -2.33 -17.43
C GLY A 93 1.53 -1.91 -17.46
N ILE A 94 2.18 -2.12 -18.61
CA ILE A 94 3.60 -1.74 -18.81
C ILE A 94 3.87 -0.23 -18.69
N HIS A 95 2.83 0.59 -18.84
CA HIS A 95 2.91 2.05 -18.71
C HIS A 95 2.35 2.57 -17.37
N SER A 96 2.01 1.67 -16.43
CA SER A 96 1.60 2.08 -15.10
C SER A 96 2.77 2.76 -14.38
N ASP A 97 2.47 3.85 -13.68
CA ASP A 97 3.44 4.50 -12.81
C ASP A 97 3.80 3.57 -11.63
N PRO A 98 5.09 3.20 -11.46
CA PRO A 98 5.53 2.31 -10.40
C PRO A 98 5.21 2.79 -8.98
N PHE A 99 4.92 4.08 -8.78
CA PHE A 99 4.63 4.66 -7.46
C PHE A 99 3.15 4.86 -7.19
N THR A 100 2.28 4.42 -8.10
CA THR A 100 0.82 4.45 -7.93
C THR A 100 0.19 3.14 -8.40
N LEU A 101 0.89 2.02 -8.23
CA LEU A 101 0.43 0.70 -8.63
C LEU A 101 -0.84 0.32 -7.88
N ARG A 102 -1.79 -0.24 -8.62
CA ARG A 102 -3.13 -0.62 -8.16
C ARG A 102 -3.15 -1.99 -7.52
N ARG A 103 -4.07 -2.21 -6.58
CA ARG A 103 -4.34 -3.50 -5.95
C ARG A 103 -5.83 -3.65 -5.65
N THR A 104 -6.30 -4.87 -5.74
CA THR A 104 -7.64 -5.25 -5.30
C THR A 104 -7.55 -5.90 -3.92
N THR A 105 -8.29 -5.37 -2.95
CA THR A 105 -8.35 -5.92 -1.60
C THR A 105 -9.15 -7.21 -1.60
N LEU A 106 -8.61 -8.24 -0.95
CA LEU A 106 -9.35 -9.46 -0.62
C LEU A 106 -9.86 -9.36 0.82
N THR A 107 -11.12 -9.69 0.99
CA THR A 107 -11.83 -9.66 2.27
C THR A 107 -12.29 -11.06 2.65
N ARG A 108 -12.72 -11.23 3.91
CA ARG A 108 -13.25 -12.51 4.41
C ARG A 108 -14.45 -13.03 3.61
N GLY A 109 -15.23 -12.13 2.99
CA GLY A 109 -16.39 -12.50 2.17
C GLY A 109 -16.04 -13.07 0.80
N ASP A 110 -14.79 -12.93 0.35
CA ASP A 110 -14.36 -13.31 -0.99
C ASP A 110 -14.06 -14.81 -1.06
N GLY A 111 -15.10 -15.60 -1.26
CA GLY A 111 -14.98 -17.04 -1.52
C GLY A 111 -14.23 -17.34 -2.83
N PRO A 112 -13.91 -18.62 -3.10
CA PRO A 112 -13.09 -19.01 -4.25
C PRO A 112 -13.59 -18.51 -5.62
N ARG A 113 -14.91 -18.39 -5.78
CA ARG A 113 -15.52 -17.81 -6.99
C ARG A 113 -15.17 -16.33 -7.15
N THR A 114 -15.32 -15.55 -6.09
CA THR A 114 -15.01 -14.11 -6.10
C THR A 114 -13.52 -13.89 -6.28
N PHE A 115 -12.68 -14.66 -5.60
CA PHE A 115 -11.23 -14.65 -5.83
C PHE A 115 -10.87 -14.90 -7.30
N LYS A 116 -11.48 -15.91 -7.94
CA LYS A 116 -11.29 -16.16 -9.38
C LYS A 116 -11.75 -14.96 -10.23
N MET A 117 -12.86 -14.33 -9.89
CA MET A 117 -13.33 -13.13 -10.60
C MET A 117 -12.32 -11.96 -10.46
N ILE A 118 -11.78 -11.73 -9.27
CA ILE A 118 -10.76 -10.71 -9.00
C ILE A 118 -9.50 -10.96 -9.82
N MET A 119 -9.01 -12.21 -9.86
CA MET A 119 -7.84 -12.58 -10.66
C MET A 119 -8.06 -12.40 -12.17
N ASN A 120 -9.31 -12.38 -12.64
CA ASN A 120 -9.67 -12.12 -14.04
C ASN A 120 -10.05 -10.65 -14.29
N GLY A 121 -9.80 -9.73 -13.35
CA GLY A 121 -10.05 -8.30 -13.52
C GLY A 121 -11.53 -7.89 -13.43
N ALA A 122 -12.42 -8.77 -12.96
CA ALA A 122 -13.85 -8.47 -12.93
C ALA A 122 -14.22 -7.30 -11.98
N LEU A 123 -13.34 -6.95 -11.03
CA LEU A 123 -13.49 -5.80 -10.14
C LEU A 123 -12.72 -4.57 -10.60
N ASP A 124 -12.01 -4.58 -11.72
CA ASP A 124 -11.29 -3.40 -12.21
C ASP A 124 -12.20 -2.19 -12.48
N PRO A 125 -13.46 -2.34 -12.96
CA PRO A 125 -14.39 -1.22 -13.07
C PRO A 125 -14.71 -0.53 -11.74
N TRP A 126 -14.42 -1.18 -10.59
CA TRP A 126 -14.55 -0.58 -9.27
C TRP A 126 -13.65 0.65 -9.08
N LEU A 127 -12.64 0.82 -9.92
CA LEU A 127 -11.87 2.07 -10.04
C LEU A 127 -12.79 3.30 -10.20
N LEU A 128 -13.92 3.18 -10.88
CA LEU A 128 -14.90 4.28 -11.01
C LEU A 128 -15.56 4.61 -9.67
N VAL A 129 -15.83 3.61 -8.84
CA VAL A 129 -16.34 3.80 -7.48
C VAL A 129 -15.27 4.42 -6.60
N ASP A 130 -14.02 3.95 -6.67
CA ASP A 130 -12.92 4.55 -5.91
C ASP A 130 -12.69 6.02 -6.30
N LYS A 131 -12.88 6.37 -7.58
CA LYS A 131 -12.67 7.73 -8.11
C LYS A 131 -13.85 8.68 -7.87
N TYR A 132 -15.09 8.19 -7.98
CA TYR A 132 -16.30 9.02 -8.00
C TYR A 132 -17.29 8.70 -6.89
N GLY A 133 -17.19 7.52 -6.27
CA GLY A 133 -18.11 6.98 -5.26
C GLY A 133 -17.72 7.30 -3.81
N TYR A 134 -16.81 8.25 -3.59
CA TYR A 134 -16.25 8.61 -2.27
C TYR A 134 -17.30 8.87 -1.18
N GLY A 135 -18.49 9.34 -1.56
CA GLY A 135 -19.62 9.54 -0.64
C GLY A 135 -20.18 8.24 -0.03
N ILE A 136 -20.07 7.12 -0.74
CA ILE A 136 -20.67 5.82 -0.39
C ILE A 136 -19.70 4.96 0.43
N GLN A 137 -18.38 5.05 0.17
CA GLN A 137 -17.34 4.26 0.85
C GLN A 137 -17.24 4.57 2.36
N ARG A 138 -17.60 5.80 2.77
CA ARG A 138 -17.69 6.23 4.18
C ARG A 138 -18.59 5.35 5.06
N GLN A 139 -19.66 4.79 4.49
CA GLN A 139 -20.64 3.99 5.26
C GLN A 139 -20.16 2.56 5.52
N TYR A 140 -19.27 2.02 4.68
CA TYR A 140 -18.75 0.65 4.84
C TYR A 140 -17.61 0.58 5.87
N GLU A 141 -16.68 1.54 5.86
CA GLU A 141 -15.56 1.59 6.83
C GLU A 141 -16.06 1.84 8.27
N THR A 142 -17.14 2.62 8.42
CA THR A 142 -17.78 2.87 9.72
C THR A 142 -18.71 1.75 10.18
N GLY A 143 -19.11 0.84 9.29
CA GLY A 143 -20.00 -0.29 9.59
C GLY A 143 -19.30 -1.59 10.02
N LEU A 144 -18.00 -1.74 9.75
CA LEU A 144 -17.17 -2.88 10.18
C LEU A 144 -16.49 -2.66 11.54
N GLY A 145 -16.75 -1.52 12.19
CA GLY A 145 -16.22 -1.14 13.50
C GLY A 145 -17.23 -1.22 14.65
N ARG A 146 -18.22 -2.12 14.58
CA ARG A 146 -19.11 -2.47 15.70
C ARG A 146 -19.25 -3.97 15.85
#